data_AF-A0A3M1KUA3-F1
#
_entry.id   AF-A0A3M1KUA3-F1
#
_cell.length_a   1.000
_cell.length_b   1.000
_cell.length_c   1.000
_cell.angle_alpha   90.00
_cell.angle_beta   90.00
_cell.angle_gamma   90.00
#
_symmetry.space_group_name_H-M   'P 1'
#
loop_
_entity.id
_entity.type
_entity.pdbx_description
1 polymer ?
#
loop_
_entity_poly.entity_id
_entity_poly.type
_entity_poly.pdbx_seq_one_letter_code
_entity_poly.pdbx_strand_id
1 'polypeptide(L)'
;MNFTSAHNFLLSALQQPWTAIYTKVIAIALLYGATVHVSNIFGLTGTPWTDTPLLWRSLDIILLIFDIVTAIALWRGLAWSIWLLFGGILLLQILPYTLLRSHFILKPEDAQVLNGLLGTEILILSVLVLLLVFKK
;
A
#
# COMPACT_ATOMS: atom_id res chain seq x y z
N MET A 1 22.16 9.21 10.10
CA MET A 1 21.60 8.21 11.05
C MET A 1 22.12 6.85 10.64
N ASN A 2 22.71 6.05 11.52
CA ASN A 2 23.14 4.69 11.16
C ASN A 2 21.94 3.73 11.20
N PHE A 3 22.05 2.57 10.54
CA PHE A 3 20.93 1.61 10.41
C PHE A 3 20.35 1.18 11.76
N THR A 4 21.21 0.96 12.76
CA THR A 4 20.81 0.60 14.13
C THR A 4 19.97 1.70 14.80
N SER A 5 20.32 2.97 14.61
CA SER A 5 19.57 4.11 15.15
C SER A 5 18.19 4.24 14.50
N ALA A 6 18.08 4.04 13.19
CA ALA A 6 16.79 4.06 12.49
C ALA A 6 15.89 2.90 12.92
N HIS A 7 16.45 1.69 13.05
CA HIS A 7 15.72 0.51 13.53
C HIS A 7 15.14 0.70 14.93
N ASN A 8 15.96 1.18 15.87
CA ASN A 8 15.53 1.43 17.25
C ASN A 8 14.46 2.52 17.34
N PHE A 9 14.59 3.58 16.51
CA PHE A 9 13.57 4.61 16.41
C PHE A 9 12.22 4.02 16.00
N LEU A 10 12.18 3.23 14.91
CA LEU A 10 10.95 2.64 14.41
C LEU A 10 10.32 1.64 15.39
N LEU A 11 11.13 0.82 16.06
CA LEU A 11 10.64 -0.06 17.14
C LEU A 11 9.95 0.74 18.24
N SER A 12 10.59 1.82 18.71
CA SER A 12 10.04 2.66 19.78
C SER A 12 8.74 3.38 19.38
N ALA A 13 8.63 3.79 18.11
CA ALA A 13 7.44 4.43 17.58
C ALA A 13 6.29 3.44 17.42
N LEU A 14 6.56 2.23 16.93
CA LEU A 14 5.56 1.14 16.81
C LEU A 14 5.00 0.65 18.15
N GLN A 15 5.69 0.93 19.26
CA GLN A 15 5.19 0.64 20.61
C GLN A 15 4.24 1.73 21.13
N GLN A 16 4.16 2.89 20.48
CA GLN A 16 3.23 3.94 20.88
C GLN A 16 1.80 3.54 20.55
N PRO A 17 0.83 3.76 21.45
CA PRO A 17 -0.53 3.24 21.29
C PRO A 17 -1.21 3.66 19.98
N TRP A 18 -1.10 4.92 19.56
CA TRP A 18 -1.80 5.38 18.35
C TRP A 18 -1.11 4.88 17.09
N THR A 19 0.22 4.89 17.05
CA THR A 19 0.98 4.26 15.95
C THR A 19 0.61 2.77 15.83
N ALA A 20 0.61 2.03 16.94
CA ALA A 20 0.30 0.60 16.94
C ALA A 20 -1.14 0.29 16.49
N ILE A 21 -2.11 1.10 16.92
CA ILE A 21 -3.51 0.98 16.47
C ILE A 21 -3.58 1.30 14.97
N TYR A 22 -2.97 2.40 14.55
CA TYR A 22 -2.98 2.85 13.17
C TYR A 22 -2.37 1.81 12.23
N THR A 23 -1.21 1.25 12.54
CA THR A 23 -0.58 0.22 11.70
C THR A 23 -1.41 -1.06 11.61
N LYS A 24 -2.17 -1.41 12.66
CA LYS A 24 -3.14 -2.52 12.60
C LYS A 24 -4.34 -2.20 11.71
N VAL A 25 -4.84 -0.96 11.75
CA VAL A 25 -5.88 -0.51 10.82
C VAL A 25 -5.39 -0.57 9.38
N ILE A 26 -4.16 -0.12 9.11
CA ILE A 26 -3.55 -0.23 7.78
C ILE A 26 -3.36 -1.69 7.37
N ALA A 27 -2.94 -2.57 8.29
CA ALA A 27 -2.84 -4.00 7.99
C ALA A 27 -4.20 -4.59 7.57
N ILE A 28 -5.30 -4.20 8.21
CA ILE A 28 -6.65 -4.63 7.81
C ILE A 28 -7.02 -4.05 6.44
N ALA A 29 -6.71 -2.78 6.18
CA ALA A 29 -6.96 -2.14 4.89
C ALA A 29 -6.20 -2.82 3.74
N LEU A 30 -4.94 -3.21 3.96
CA LEU A 30 -4.13 -3.97 3.02
C LEU A 30 -4.70 -5.37 2.78
N LEU A 31 -5.18 -6.06 3.82
CA LEU A 31 -5.87 -7.34 3.63
C LEU A 31 -7.16 -7.18 2.82
N TYR A 32 -7.88 -6.07 2.97
CA TYR A 32 -9.00 -5.75 2.10
C TYR A 32 -8.52 -5.53 0.65
N GLY A 33 -7.45 -4.76 0.43
CA GLY A 33 -6.79 -4.59 -0.88
C GLY A 33 -6.43 -5.94 -1.54
N ALA A 34 -5.85 -6.86 -0.78
CA ALA A 34 -5.55 -8.21 -1.24
C ALA A 34 -6.80 -8.94 -1.75
N THR A 35 -7.97 -8.77 -1.10
CA THR A 35 -9.22 -9.38 -1.61
C THR A 35 -9.71 -8.73 -2.91
N VAL A 36 -9.45 -7.44 -3.12
CA VAL A 36 -9.72 -6.75 -4.39
C VAL A 36 -8.84 -7.32 -5.51
N HIS A 37 -7.53 -7.48 -5.27
CA HIS A 37 -6.61 -8.07 -6.25
C HIS A 37 -6.98 -9.52 -6.59
N VAL A 38 -7.36 -10.33 -5.59
CA VAL A 38 -7.90 -11.67 -5.82
C VAL A 38 -9.16 -11.61 -6.70
N SER A 39 -10.08 -10.69 -6.40
CA SER A 39 -11.31 -10.52 -7.19
C SER A 39 -11.02 -10.13 -8.65
N ASN A 40 -10.04 -9.27 -8.89
CA ASN A 40 -9.57 -8.91 -10.24
C ASN A 40 -8.99 -10.13 -10.97
N ILE A 41 -8.15 -10.92 -10.31
CA ILE A 41 -7.54 -12.13 -10.89
C ILE A 41 -8.61 -13.17 -11.26
N PHE A 42 -9.69 -13.27 -10.49
CA PHE A 42 -10.83 -14.13 -10.81
C PHE A 42 -11.83 -13.50 -11.80
N GLY A 43 -11.58 -12.28 -12.29
CA GLY A 43 -12.45 -11.59 -13.25
C GLY A 43 -13.80 -11.13 -12.67
N LEU A 44 -13.90 -10.97 -11.36
CA LEU A 44 -15.14 -10.66 -10.64
C LEU A 44 -15.52 -9.17 -10.67
N THR A 45 -14.66 -8.32 -11.24
CA THR A 45 -14.81 -6.85 -11.25
C THR A 45 -15.26 -6.29 -12.61
N GLY A 46 -15.80 -7.16 -13.47
CA GLY A 46 -16.47 -6.78 -14.72
C GLY A 46 -15.60 -6.84 -15.97
N THR A 47 -14.30 -7.09 -15.84
CA THR A 47 -13.41 -7.41 -16.96
C THR A 47 -12.82 -8.80 -16.74
N PRO A 48 -13.00 -9.75 -17.69
CA PRO A 48 -12.36 -11.07 -17.58
C PRO A 48 -10.84 -10.94 -17.47
N TRP A 49 -10.21 -11.77 -16.64
CA TRP A 49 -8.76 -11.71 -16.42
C TRP A 49 -7.93 -11.79 -17.70
N THR A 50 -8.37 -12.58 -18.68
CA THR A 50 -7.68 -12.72 -19.97
C THR A 50 -7.66 -11.43 -20.79
N ASP A 51 -8.65 -10.57 -20.57
CA ASP A 51 -8.90 -9.35 -21.33
C ASP A 51 -8.30 -8.13 -20.61
N THR A 52 -7.98 -8.26 -19.32
CA THR A 52 -7.27 -7.24 -18.55
C THR A 52 -5.88 -6.97 -19.14
N PRO A 53 -5.49 -5.69 -19.36
CA PRO A 53 -4.18 -5.35 -19.89
C PRO A 53 -3.04 -5.96 -19.07
N LEU A 54 -1.94 -6.36 -19.73
CA LEU A 54 -0.83 -7.03 -19.07
C LEU A 54 -0.25 -6.24 -17.89
N LEU A 55 -0.15 -4.91 -18.01
CA LEU A 55 0.34 -4.05 -16.93
C LEU A 55 -0.53 -4.14 -15.66
N TRP A 56 -1.86 -4.09 -15.83
CA TRP A 56 -2.80 -4.26 -14.72
C TRP A 56 -2.67 -5.63 -14.08
N ARG A 57 -2.60 -6.69 -14.91
CA ARG A 57 -2.42 -8.06 -14.42
C ARG A 57 -1.16 -8.24 -13.59
N SER A 58 -0.03 -7.72 -14.09
CA SER A 58 1.24 -7.79 -13.38
C SER A 58 1.17 -7.06 -12.05
N LEU A 59 0.52 -5.88 -12.01
CA LEU A 59 0.36 -5.13 -10.77
C LEU A 59 -0.58 -5.81 -9.78
N ASP A 60 -1.69 -6.41 -10.20
CA ASP A 60 -2.58 -7.15 -9.30
C ASP A 60 -1.84 -8.27 -8.55
N ILE A 61 -0.97 -9.01 -9.24
CA ILE A 61 -0.17 -10.07 -8.62
C ILE A 61 0.87 -9.50 -7.65
N ILE A 62 1.60 -8.45 -8.07
CA ILE A 62 2.66 -7.84 -7.26
C ILE A 62 2.06 -7.17 -6.01
N LEU A 63 0.96 -6.43 -6.18
CA LEU A 63 0.26 -5.74 -5.11
C LEU A 63 -0.41 -6.74 -4.14
N LEU A 64 -0.97 -7.84 -4.63
CA LEU A 64 -1.46 -8.92 -3.76
C LEU A 64 -0.38 -9.44 -2.81
N ILE A 65 0.81 -9.73 -3.35
CA ILE A 65 1.95 -10.19 -2.53
C ILE A 65 2.37 -9.10 -1.54
N PHE A 66 2.51 -7.86 -2.03
CA PHE A 66 2.86 -6.71 -1.21
C PHE A 66 1.88 -6.51 -0.05
N ASP A 67 0.57 -6.53 -0.31
CA ASP A 67 -0.48 -6.32 0.68
C ASP A 67 -0.42 -7.38 1.78
N ILE A 68 -0.34 -8.66 1.42
CA ILE A 68 -0.29 -9.77 2.38
C ILE A 68 0.97 -9.66 3.26
N VAL A 69 2.14 -9.50 2.64
CA VAL A 69 3.42 -9.46 3.36
C VAL A 69 3.48 -8.23 4.27
N THR A 70 3.06 -7.07 3.77
CA THR A 70 3.07 -5.81 4.53
C THR A 70 2.06 -5.85 5.66
N ALA A 71 0.85 -6.38 5.45
CA ALA A 71 -0.16 -6.54 6.48
C ALA A 71 0.35 -7.42 7.64
N ILE A 72 0.94 -8.57 7.33
CA ILE A 72 1.50 -9.47 8.36
C ILE A 72 2.63 -8.77 9.12
N ALA A 73 3.54 -8.08 8.42
CA ALA A 73 4.67 -7.40 9.05
C ALA A 73 4.22 -6.24 9.96
N LEU A 74 3.24 -5.43 9.53
CA LEU A 74 2.64 -4.36 10.31
C LEU A 74 1.87 -4.90 11.52
N TRP A 75 1.07 -5.96 11.34
CA TRP A 75 0.31 -6.58 12.43
C TRP A 75 1.22 -7.10 13.54
N ARG A 76 2.39 -7.63 13.17
CA ARG A 76 3.42 -8.12 14.10
C ARG A 76 4.29 -7.01 14.70
N GLY A 77 4.12 -5.75 14.28
CA GLY A 77 4.90 -4.63 14.79
C GLY A 77 6.40 -4.69 14.44
N LEU A 78 6.74 -5.27 13.28
CA LEU A 78 8.14 -5.38 12.85
C LEU A 78 8.64 -4.02 12.35
N ALA A 79 9.76 -3.51 12.86
CA ALA A 79 10.26 -2.18 12.47
C ALA A 79 10.49 -2.01 10.96
N TRP A 80 10.91 -3.06 10.27
CA TRP A 80 11.13 -3.01 8.82
C TRP A 80 9.82 -2.90 8.01
N SER A 81 8.67 -3.18 8.60
CA SER A 81 7.35 -3.06 7.95
C SER A 81 7.03 -1.62 7.53
N ILE A 82 7.58 -0.62 8.23
CA ILE A 82 7.43 0.78 7.86
C ILE A 82 8.14 1.06 6.54
N TRP A 83 9.39 0.58 6.38
CA TRP A 83 10.11 0.71 5.11
C TRP A 83 9.44 -0.06 3.99
N LEU A 84 8.89 -1.25 4.28
CA LEU A 84 8.13 -2.02 3.31
C LEU A 84 6.91 -1.24 2.83
N LEU A 85 6.13 -0.67 3.75
CA LEU A 85 4.94 0.12 3.43
C LEU A 85 5.29 1.36 2.58
N PHE A 86 6.25 2.18 3.03
CA PHE A 86 6.68 3.36 2.28
C PHE A 86 7.23 2.99 0.90
N GLY A 87 8.17 2.04 0.85
CA GLY A 87 8.80 1.63 -0.39
C GLY A 87 7.80 1.02 -1.37
N GLY A 88 6.93 0.14 -0.89
CA GLY A 88 5.91 -0.49 -1.72
C GLY A 88 4.89 0.50 -2.26
N ILE A 89 4.34 1.39 -1.43
CA ILE A 89 3.40 2.41 -1.89
C ILE A 89 4.05 3.34 -2.92
N LEU A 90 5.28 3.80 -2.66
CA LEU A 90 5.98 4.69 -3.59
C LEU A 90 6.28 3.99 -4.93
N LEU A 91 6.85 2.79 -4.89
CA LEU A 91 7.36 2.10 -6.07
C LEU A 91 6.27 1.37 -6.87
N LEU A 92 5.27 0.81 -6.20
CA LEU A 92 4.25 -0.04 -6.82
C LEU A 92 2.94 0.70 -7.12
N GLN A 93 2.72 1.86 -6.51
CA GLN A 93 1.48 2.62 -6.71
C GLN A 93 1.75 4.05 -7.17
N ILE A 94 2.40 4.89 -6.34
CA ILE A 94 2.56 6.31 -6.66
C ILE A 94 3.34 6.51 -7.96
N LEU A 95 4.51 5.90 -8.12
CA LEU A 95 5.30 6.02 -9.34
C LEU A 95 4.58 5.49 -10.59
N PRO A 96 4.06 4.25 -10.64
CA PRO A 96 3.39 3.77 -11.84
C PRO A 96 2.12 4.55 -12.16
N TYR A 97 1.29 4.90 -11.16
CA TYR A 97 0.04 5.64 -11.40
C TYR A 97 0.26 7.09 -11.82
N THR A 98 1.44 7.66 -11.55
CA THR A 98 1.80 9.02 -12.00
C THR A 98 2.56 9.01 -13.32
N LEU A 99 3.62 8.21 -13.44
CA LEU A 99 4.50 8.21 -14.61
C LEU A 99 3.96 7.41 -15.79
N LEU A 100 3.25 6.31 -15.51
CA LEU A 100 2.66 5.43 -16.53
C LEU A 100 1.15 5.64 -16.63
N ARG A 101 0.64 6.76 -16.11
CA ARG A 101 -0.79 7.10 -16.01
C ARG A 101 -1.61 6.81 -17.27
N SER A 102 -1.07 7.15 -18.45
CA SER A 102 -1.74 6.92 -19.74
C SER A 102 -1.99 5.45 -20.06
N HIS A 103 -1.26 4.52 -19.44
CA HIS A 103 -1.44 3.07 -19.62
C HIS A 103 -2.53 2.51 -18.69
N PHE A 104 -2.92 3.27 -17.65
CA PHE A 104 -3.96 2.89 -16.70
C PHE A 104 -5.32 3.46 -17.05
N ILE A 105 -5.37 4.61 -17.73
CA ILE A 105 -6.63 5.29 -18.10
C ILE A 105 -7.05 4.81 -19.50
N LEU A 106 -7.96 3.84 -19.55
CA LEU A 106 -8.57 3.37 -20.79
C LEU A 106 -9.90 4.08 -21.07
N LYS A 107 -10.57 4.52 -20.01
CA LYS A 107 -11.84 5.25 -20.04
C LYS A 107 -11.84 6.38 -19.00
N PRO A 108 -12.67 7.42 -19.16
CA PRO A 108 -12.66 8.59 -18.28
C PRO A 108 -12.82 8.26 -16.79
N GLU A 109 -13.57 7.21 -16.48
CA GLU A 109 -13.83 6.76 -15.10
C GLU A 109 -12.56 6.25 -14.41
N ASP A 110 -11.62 5.67 -15.17
CA ASP A 110 -10.35 5.15 -14.63
C ASP A 110 -9.50 6.28 -14.05
N ALA A 111 -9.60 7.49 -14.61
CA ALA A 111 -8.87 8.66 -14.12
C ALA A 111 -9.32 9.05 -12.70
N GLN A 112 -10.63 8.93 -12.42
CA GLN A 112 -11.18 9.19 -11.10
C GLN A 112 -10.75 8.12 -10.09
N VAL A 113 -10.81 6.84 -10.50
CA VAL A 113 -10.34 5.72 -9.68
C VAL A 113 -8.87 5.90 -9.31
N LEU A 114 -8.02 6.21 -10.29
CA LEU A 114 -6.58 6.38 -10.09
C LEU A 114 -6.25 7.56 -9.15
N ASN A 115 -6.99 8.67 -9.28
CA ASN A 115 -6.86 9.80 -8.34
C ASN A 115 -7.29 9.41 -6.93
N GLY A 116 -8.35 8.61 -6.78
CA GLY A 116 -8.80 8.11 -5.49
C GLY A 116 -7.75 7.21 -4.82
N LEU A 117 -7.13 6.31 -5.59
CA LEU A 117 -6.03 5.46 -5.11
C LEU A 117 -4.85 6.32 -4.65
N LEU A 118 -4.35 7.23 -5.50
CA LEU A 118 -3.25 8.14 -5.16
C LEU A 118 -3.53 8.98 -3.92
N GLY A 119 -4.76 9.52 -3.80
CA GLY A 119 -5.16 10.30 -2.63
C GLY A 119 -5.18 9.48 -1.34
N THR A 120 -5.67 8.24 -1.42
CA THR A 120 -5.68 7.30 -0.28
C THR A 120 -4.26 6.99 0.17
N GLU A 121 -3.36 6.69 -0.77
CA GLU A 121 -1.96 6.37 -0.46
C GLU A 121 -1.21 7.55 0.18
N ILE A 122 -1.39 8.76 -0.36
CA ILE A 122 -0.80 9.98 0.21
C ILE A 122 -1.32 10.21 1.63
N LEU A 123 -2.62 10.01 1.87
CA LEU A 123 -3.21 10.17 3.19
C LEU A 123 -2.64 9.15 4.19
N ILE A 124 -2.52 7.89 3.78
CA ILE A 124 -1.94 6.82 4.60
C ILE A 124 -0.52 7.17 5.03
N LEU A 125 0.33 7.50 4.05
CA LEU A 125 1.72 7.85 4.34
C LEU A 125 1.83 9.11 5.19
N SER A 126 1.00 10.12 4.94
CA SER A 126 1.03 11.39 5.69
C SER A 126 0.66 11.19 7.17
N VAL A 127 -0.41 10.45 7.45
CA VAL A 127 -0.81 10.15 8.85
C VAL A 127 0.28 9.33 9.54
N LEU A 128 0.86 8.35 8.85
CA LEU A 128 1.95 7.56 9.40
C LEU A 128 3.18 8.42 9.74
N VAL A 129 3.60 9.32 8.83
CA VAL A 129 4.70 10.26 9.12
C VAL A 129 4.41 11.07 10.37
N LEU A 130 3.20 11.63 10.49
CA LEU A 130 2.81 12.43 11.66
C LEU A 130 2.90 11.61 12.95
N LEU A 131 2.40 10.38 12.96
CA LEU A 131 2.46 9.49 14.12
C LEU A 131 3.91 9.13 14.50
N LEU A 132 4.77 8.84 13.51
CA LEU A 132 6.19 8.53 13.74
C LEU A 132 6.96 9.75 14.28
N VAL A 133 6.72 10.95 13.72
CA VAL A 133 7.41 12.19 14.12
C VAL A 133 6.97 12.64 15.51
N PHE A 134 5.66 12.61 15.80
CA PHE A 134 5.14 13.01 17.10
C PHE A 134 5.22 11.92 18.17
N LYS A 135 5.66 10.71 17.81
CA LYS A 135 5.77 9.54 18.70
C LYS A 135 4.47 9.28 19.45
N LYS A 136 3.35 9.23 18.73
CA LYS A 136 2.02 9.00 19.30
C LYS A 136 1.49 7.61 19.02
#